data_AF-A0A1C7AFQ6-F1
#
_entry.id   AF-A0A1C7AFQ6-F1
#
_cell.length_a   1.000
_cell.length_b   1.000
_cell.length_c   1.000
_cell.angle_alpha   90.00
_cell.angle_beta   90.00
_cell.angle_gamma   90.00
#
_symmetry.space_group_name_H-M   'P 1'
#
loop_
_entity.id
_entity.type
_entity.pdbx_description
1 polymer ?
#
loop_
_entity_poly.entity_id
_entity_poly.type
_entity_poly.pdbx_seq_one_letter_code
_entity_poly.pdbx_strand_id
1 'polypeptide(L)'
;MQSLNRAVDALASSGTASARAAAIAELEGLLEDCTAAVQVWQQYLDAPGAAGDRWTIVSWVGPQRVKRLHEINLVARDRIMRIAGSAGPAVARSTTMPDDLIEMGYRQLRDGETGTDAATKAIEIMKERMERLRGLIERLRSAPPAKPQKEPIKKAGVAKAPAKPPRKPAPRLVKKPAKKTAIKRAAARIVKKVVKKKRR
;
A
#
# COMPACT_ATOMS: atom_id res chain seq x y z
N MET A 1 12.11 -2.90 -3.65
CA MET A 1 11.89 -3.78 -4.84
C MET A 1 11.47 -5.22 -4.52
N GLN A 2 12.02 -5.89 -3.49
CA GLN A 2 11.69 -7.30 -3.22
C GLN A 2 10.20 -7.55 -2.89
N SER A 3 9.57 -6.65 -2.13
CA SER A 3 8.13 -6.76 -1.81
C SER A 3 7.25 -6.72 -3.06
N LEU A 4 7.62 -5.89 -4.04
CA LEU A 4 6.92 -5.80 -5.31
C LEU A 4 7.02 -7.11 -6.10
N ASN A 5 8.21 -7.71 -6.17
CA ASN A 5 8.42 -9.00 -6.82
C ASN A 5 7.52 -10.08 -6.19
N ARG A 6 7.47 -10.17 -4.86
CA ARG A 6 6.62 -11.14 -4.15
C ARG A 6 5.13 -10.93 -4.45
N ALA A 7 4.68 -9.68 -4.53
CA ALA A 7 3.30 -9.37 -4.89
C ALA A 7 2.97 -9.79 -6.32
N VAL A 8 3.88 -9.51 -7.27
CA VAL A 8 3.75 -9.95 -8.66
C VAL A 8 3.78 -11.48 -8.77
N ASP A 9 4.62 -12.17 -8.02
CA ASP A 9 4.68 -13.64 -7.97
C ASP A 9 3.34 -14.25 -7.48
N ALA A 10 2.76 -13.68 -6.42
CA ALA A 10 1.47 -14.11 -5.90
C ALA A 10 0.33 -13.88 -6.91
N LEU A 11 0.34 -12.72 -7.58
CA LEU A 11 -0.63 -12.39 -8.61
C LEU A 11 -0.50 -13.27 -9.86
N ALA A 12 0.73 -13.56 -10.30
CA ALA A 12 0.98 -14.43 -11.45
C ALA A 12 0.56 -15.87 -11.20
N SER A 13 0.70 -16.37 -9.97
CA SER A 13 0.40 -17.76 -9.61
C SER A 13 -1.07 -18.00 -9.27
N SER A 14 -1.72 -17.04 -8.60
CA SER A 14 -3.04 -17.24 -7.99
C SER A 14 -4.00 -16.04 -8.13
N GLY A 15 -3.55 -14.94 -8.74
CA GLY A 15 -4.37 -13.75 -8.94
C GLY A 15 -5.49 -13.94 -9.96
N THR A 16 -6.65 -13.37 -9.67
CA THR A 16 -7.74 -13.29 -10.65
C THR A 16 -7.33 -12.44 -11.85
N ALA A 17 -8.02 -12.59 -12.99
CA ALA A 17 -7.76 -11.74 -14.16
C ALA A 17 -7.92 -10.24 -13.85
N SER A 18 -8.94 -9.88 -13.07
CA SER A 18 -9.17 -8.50 -12.64
C SER A 18 -8.07 -7.98 -11.70
N ALA A 19 -7.60 -8.79 -10.75
CA ALA A 19 -6.52 -8.40 -9.85
C ALA A 19 -5.19 -8.21 -10.61
N ARG A 20 -4.91 -9.07 -11.60
CA ARG A 20 -3.75 -8.91 -12.47
C ARG A 20 -3.84 -7.65 -13.33
N ALA A 21 -4.99 -7.37 -13.93
CA ALA A 21 -5.20 -6.16 -14.72
C ALA A 21 -5.04 -4.88 -13.86
N ALA A 22 -5.60 -4.86 -12.65
CA ALA A 22 -5.42 -3.74 -11.72
C ALA A 22 -3.95 -3.54 -11.32
N ALA A 23 -3.23 -4.63 -11.04
CA ALA A 23 -1.80 -4.56 -10.72
C ALA A 23 -0.95 -4.09 -11.91
N ILE A 24 -1.29 -4.49 -13.15
CA ILE A 24 -0.62 -4.00 -14.35
C ILE A 24 -0.80 -2.47 -14.48
N ALA A 25 -2.02 -1.96 -14.32
CA ALA A 25 -2.28 -0.52 -14.38
C ALA A 25 -1.48 0.27 -13.31
N GLU A 26 -1.35 -0.27 -12.10
CA GLU A 26 -0.52 0.35 -11.06
C GLU A 26 0.98 0.27 -11.36
N LEU A 27 1.47 -0.82 -11.96
CA LEU A 27 2.86 -0.94 -12.42
C LEU A 27 3.18 0.01 -13.57
N GLU A 28 2.23 0.23 -14.48
CA GLU A 28 2.34 1.25 -15.54
C GLU A 28 2.41 2.66 -14.94
N GLY A 29 1.57 2.96 -13.94
CA GLY A 29 1.69 4.21 -13.19
C GLY A 29 3.03 4.38 -12.48
N LEU A 30 3.63 3.30 -11.96
CA LEU A 30 4.97 3.35 -11.38
C LEU A 30 6.06 3.67 -12.42
N LEU A 31 5.88 3.23 -13.67
CA LEU A 31 6.79 3.61 -14.77
C LEU A 31 6.69 5.09 -15.10
N GLU A 32 5.48 5.65 -15.10
CA GLU A 32 5.25 7.09 -15.28
C GLU A 32 5.91 7.89 -14.16
N ASP A 33 5.74 7.46 -12.90
CA ASP A 33 6.36 8.08 -11.74
C ASP A 33 7.91 8.05 -11.83
N CYS A 34 8.49 6.90 -12.23
CA CYS A 34 9.94 6.81 -12.47
C CYS A 34 10.40 7.73 -13.61
N THR A 35 9.61 7.85 -14.68
CA THR A 35 9.90 8.75 -15.81
C THR A 35 9.87 10.21 -15.37
N ALA A 36 8.87 10.59 -14.57
CA ALA A 36 8.77 11.93 -13.99
C ALA A 36 9.96 12.24 -13.08
N ALA A 37 10.41 11.28 -12.27
CA ALA A 37 11.60 11.46 -11.45
C ALA A 37 12.87 11.63 -12.30
N VAL A 38 13.05 10.84 -13.36
CA VAL A 38 14.14 11.02 -14.34
C VAL A 38 14.14 12.43 -14.92
N GLN A 39 12.97 12.98 -15.27
CA GLN A 39 12.87 14.35 -15.76
C GLN A 39 13.31 15.38 -14.72
N VAL A 40 13.00 15.20 -13.43
CA VAL A 40 13.46 16.12 -12.38
C VAL A 40 14.98 16.09 -12.25
N TRP A 41 15.60 14.92 -12.33
CA TRP A 41 17.06 14.79 -12.31
C TRP A 41 17.70 15.35 -13.58
N GLN A 42 17.09 15.14 -14.75
CA GLN A 42 17.56 15.72 -16.01
C GLN A 42 17.48 17.25 -15.99
N GLN A 43 16.39 17.83 -15.48
CA GLN A 43 16.25 19.28 -15.30
C GLN A 43 17.32 19.87 -14.38
N TYR A 44 17.87 19.09 -13.46
CA TYR A 44 19.01 19.50 -12.66
C TYR A 44 20.32 19.42 -13.47
N LEU A 45 20.52 18.38 -14.28
CA LEU A 45 21.70 18.28 -15.16
C LEU A 45 21.73 19.33 -16.26
N ASP A 46 20.57 19.69 -16.83
CA ASP A 46 20.45 20.70 -17.89
C ASP A 46 20.70 22.12 -17.36
N ALA A 47 20.32 22.37 -16.11
CA ALA A 47 20.47 23.65 -15.43
C ALA A 47 20.90 23.44 -13.97
N PRO A 48 22.17 23.04 -13.75
CA PRO A 48 22.70 22.87 -12.40
C PRO A 48 22.75 24.24 -11.74
N GLY A 49 22.18 24.33 -10.54
CA GLY A 49 22.24 25.57 -9.76
C GLY A 49 23.66 25.86 -9.26
N ALA A 50 23.78 26.80 -8.32
CA ALA A 50 25.03 26.98 -7.60
C ALA A 50 25.47 25.67 -6.91
N ALA A 51 26.78 25.45 -6.84
CA ALA A 51 27.32 24.33 -6.10
C ALA A 51 26.84 24.38 -4.64
N GLY A 52 26.36 23.24 -4.14
CA GLY A 52 25.86 23.08 -2.78
C GLY A 52 26.97 22.73 -1.78
N ASP A 53 26.56 22.43 -0.55
CA ASP A 53 27.45 21.85 0.45
C ASP A 53 27.89 20.44 0.03
N ARG A 54 29.10 20.05 0.42
CA ARG A 54 29.66 18.73 0.04
C ARG A 54 28.96 17.53 0.69
N TRP A 55 28.00 17.75 1.58
CA TRP A 55 27.46 16.71 2.45
C TRP A 55 26.09 16.22 2.00
N THR A 56 25.29 17.08 1.36
CA THR A 56 23.90 16.79 1.03
C THR A 56 23.59 17.20 -0.40
N ILE A 57 23.04 16.28 -1.18
CA ILE A 57 22.66 16.57 -2.58
C ILE A 57 21.48 17.58 -2.67
N VAL A 58 20.70 17.74 -1.60
CA VAL A 58 19.62 18.75 -1.50
C VAL A 58 20.14 20.14 -1.82
N SER A 59 21.31 20.49 -1.27
CA SER A 59 21.90 21.82 -1.40
C SER A 59 22.30 22.13 -2.86
N TRP A 60 22.52 21.11 -3.68
CA TRP A 60 22.84 21.23 -5.11
C TRP A 60 21.58 21.26 -5.98
N VAL A 61 20.68 20.30 -5.75
CA VAL A 61 19.50 20.08 -6.59
C VAL A 61 18.44 21.17 -6.38
N GLY A 62 18.41 21.71 -5.16
CA GLY A 62 17.51 22.77 -4.76
C GLY A 62 16.18 22.23 -4.20
N PRO A 63 15.55 22.98 -3.26
CA PRO A 63 14.43 22.48 -2.47
C PRO A 63 13.19 22.14 -3.32
N GLN A 64 12.94 22.89 -4.40
CA GLN A 64 11.78 22.66 -5.26
C GLN A 64 11.85 21.30 -5.98
N ARG A 65 13.01 20.96 -6.54
CA ARG A 65 13.22 19.68 -7.22
C ARG A 65 13.17 18.51 -6.23
N VAL A 66 13.79 18.68 -5.06
CA VAL A 66 13.73 17.68 -3.97
C VAL A 66 12.30 17.44 -3.50
N LYS A 67 11.50 18.49 -3.34
CA LYS A 67 10.07 18.37 -2.99
C LYS A 67 9.31 17.57 -4.03
N ARG A 68 9.52 17.84 -5.33
CA ARG A 68 8.90 17.07 -6.42
C ARG A 68 9.28 15.59 -6.37
N LEU A 69 10.57 15.27 -6.17
CA LEU A 69 11.01 13.88 -6.00
C LEU A 69 10.32 13.20 -4.82
N HIS A 70 10.14 13.91 -3.71
CA HIS A 70 9.43 13.40 -2.55
C HIS A 70 7.95 13.12 -2.84
N GLU A 71 7.25 14.06 -3.50
CA GLU A 71 5.85 13.89 -3.87
C GLU A 71 5.66 12.70 -4.81
N ILE A 72 6.53 12.54 -5.82
CA ILE A 72 6.53 11.38 -6.71
C ILE A 72 6.76 10.09 -5.92
N ASN A 73 7.69 10.09 -4.96
CA ASN A 73 7.95 8.91 -4.14
C ASN A 73 6.75 8.53 -3.27
N LEU A 74 6.01 9.49 -2.72
CA LEU A 74 4.79 9.21 -1.95
C LEU A 74 3.73 8.53 -2.83
N VAL A 75 3.50 9.06 -4.04
CA VAL A 75 2.58 8.45 -5.01
C VAL A 75 3.03 7.03 -5.36
N ALA A 76 4.31 6.83 -5.66
CA ALA A 76 4.86 5.52 -5.98
C ALA A 76 4.69 4.51 -4.83
N ARG A 77 4.88 4.94 -3.58
CA ARG A 77 4.68 4.10 -2.40
C ARG A 77 3.22 3.66 -2.26
N ASP A 78 2.28 4.57 -2.50
CA ASP A 78 0.85 4.24 -2.48
C ASP A 78 0.50 3.20 -3.55
N ARG A 79 1.05 3.32 -4.76
CA ARG A 79 0.87 2.32 -5.83
C ARG A 79 1.40 0.95 -5.43
N ILE A 80 2.59 0.88 -4.84
CA ILE A 80 3.18 -0.39 -4.35
C ILE A 80 2.24 -1.04 -3.32
N MET A 81 1.67 -0.24 -2.41
CA MET A 81 0.71 -0.74 -1.43
C MET A 81 -0.58 -1.25 -2.08
N ARG A 82 -1.08 -0.58 -3.13
CA ARG A 82 -2.25 -1.05 -3.91
C ARG A 82 -1.98 -2.35 -4.65
N ILE A 83 -0.77 -2.52 -5.21
CA ILE A 83 -0.33 -3.78 -5.83
C ILE A 83 -0.27 -4.91 -4.80
N ALA A 84 0.34 -4.64 -3.63
CA ALA A 84 0.41 -5.61 -2.54
C ALA A 84 -0.99 -5.98 -2.00
N GLY A 85 -1.91 -5.02 -1.93
CA GLY A 85 -3.32 -5.26 -1.59
C GLY A 85 -4.03 -6.16 -2.60
N SER A 86 -3.77 -5.96 -3.89
CA SER A 86 -4.32 -6.77 -4.98
C SER A 86 -3.80 -8.21 -4.96
N ALA A 87 -2.57 -8.41 -4.49
CA ALA A 87 -1.97 -9.74 -4.29
C ALA A 87 -2.54 -10.51 -3.08
N GLY A 88 -3.39 -9.87 -2.28
CA GLY A 88 -4.11 -10.48 -1.17
C GLY A 88 -3.53 -10.12 0.21
N PRO A 89 -4.30 -10.41 1.29
CA PRO A 89 -4.02 -9.90 2.63
C PRO A 89 -2.72 -10.45 3.25
N ALA A 90 -2.27 -11.64 2.85
CA ALA A 90 -1.00 -12.20 3.32
C ALA A 90 0.21 -11.43 2.79
N VAL A 91 0.18 -11.04 1.50
CA VAL A 91 1.22 -10.23 0.87
C VAL A 91 1.16 -8.80 1.39
N ALA A 92 -0.03 -8.21 1.50
CA ALA A 92 -0.20 -6.86 2.02
C ALA A 92 0.39 -6.69 3.43
N ARG A 93 0.18 -7.67 4.33
CA ARG A 93 0.73 -7.62 5.70
C ARG A 93 2.23 -7.86 5.79
N SER A 94 2.80 -8.60 4.84
CA SER A 94 4.24 -8.87 4.79
C SER A 94 5.02 -7.84 3.96
N THR A 95 4.31 -6.91 3.34
CA THR A 95 4.90 -5.74 2.68
C THR A 95 5.29 -4.74 3.75
N THR A 96 6.53 -4.82 4.22
CA THR A 96 7.16 -3.75 5.00
C THR A 96 7.17 -2.46 4.18
N MET A 97 7.15 -1.29 4.84
CA MET A 97 7.22 0.02 4.15
C MET A 97 8.30 -0.07 3.06
N PRO A 98 7.92 0.07 1.78
CA PRO A 98 8.83 -0.23 0.70
C PRO A 98 10.02 0.74 0.75
N ASP A 99 11.21 0.21 0.51
CA ASP A 99 12.38 1.03 0.16
C ASP A 99 11.97 2.04 -0.91
N ASP A 100 12.47 3.27 -0.81
CA ASP A 100 12.12 4.34 -1.74
C ASP A 100 12.44 3.89 -3.18
N LEU A 101 11.39 3.80 -4.01
CA LEU A 101 11.53 3.41 -5.42
C LEU A 101 12.14 4.56 -6.22
N ILE A 102 11.92 5.79 -5.77
CA ILE A 102 12.48 6.99 -6.37
C ILE A 102 13.77 7.33 -5.64
N GLU A 103 14.84 7.57 -6.40
CA GLU A 103 16.07 8.08 -5.80
C GLU A 103 15.83 9.49 -5.25
N MET A 104 15.90 9.58 -3.93
CA MET A 104 15.59 10.80 -3.19
C MET A 104 16.77 11.76 -3.18
N GLY A 105 16.46 13.05 -3.29
CA GLY A 105 17.45 14.12 -3.15
C GLY A 105 17.98 14.35 -1.73
N TYR A 106 17.70 13.46 -0.77
CA TYR A 106 18.18 13.58 0.61
C TYR A 106 19.41 12.73 0.92
N ARG A 107 19.94 11.99 -0.05
CA ARG A 107 21.14 11.17 0.17
C ARG A 107 22.38 12.04 0.41
N GLN A 108 23.28 11.53 1.24
CA GLN A 108 24.60 12.12 1.38
C GLN A 108 25.41 11.87 0.11
N LEU A 109 26.24 12.84 -0.26
CA LEU A 109 27.25 12.67 -1.29
C LEU A 109 28.38 11.82 -0.71
N ARG A 110 28.95 10.95 -1.54
CA ARG A 110 30.18 10.22 -1.19
C ARG A 110 31.36 11.17 -1.26
N ASP A 111 32.45 10.83 -0.59
CA ASP A 111 33.69 11.61 -0.69
C ASP A 111 34.13 11.74 -2.15
N GLY A 112 34.25 12.99 -2.62
CA GLY A 112 34.60 13.32 -4.00
C GLY A 112 33.46 13.24 -5.03
N GLU A 113 32.25 12.85 -4.64
CA GLU A 113 31.07 12.83 -5.52
C GLU A 113 30.46 14.23 -5.64
N THR A 114 30.23 14.68 -6.88
CA THR A 114 29.54 15.95 -7.14
C THR A 114 28.02 15.76 -7.24
N GLY A 115 27.26 16.85 -7.14
CA GLY A 115 25.81 16.79 -7.38
C GLY A 115 25.44 16.23 -8.76
N THR A 116 26.22 16.54 -9.80
CA THR A 116 26.03 16.06 -11.17
C THR A 116 26.32 14.56 -11.33
N ASP A 117 27.38 14.05 -10.69
CA ASP A 117 27.66 12.60 -10.67
C ASP A 117 26.51 11.87 -9.99
N ALA A 118 26.05 12.45 -8.89
CA ALA A 118 25.02 11.87 -8.08
C ALA A 118 23.65 11.82 -8.79
N ALA A 119 23.34 12.85 -9.59
CA ALA A 119 22.15 12.91 -10.43
C ALA A 119 22.23 11.94 -11.62
N THR A 120 23.39 11.84 -12.28
CA THR A 120 23.61 10.88 -13.38
C THR A 120 23.37 9.46 -12.91
N LYS A 121 23.94 9.11 -11.74
CA LYS A 121 23.72 7.80 -11.11
C LYS A 121 22.27 7.56 -10.71
N ALA A 122 21.57 8.58 -10.23
CA ALA A 122 20.15 8.46 -9.91
C ALA A 122 19.32 8.13 -11.16
N ILE A 123 19.64 8.76 -12.30
CA ILE A 123 19.00 8.47 -13.60
C ILE A 123 19.26 7.02 -14.03
N GLU A 124 20.50 6.54 -13.92
CA GLU A 124 20.86 5.14 -14.24
C GLU A 124 20.08 4.15 -13.39
N ILE A 125 20.06 4.33 -12.06
CA ILE A 125 19.32 3.48 -11.13
C ILE A 125 17.82 3.45 -11.48
N MET A 126 17.24 4.60 -11.80
CA MET A 126 15.83 4.66 -12.19
C MET A 126 15.57 3.98 -13.54
N LYS A 127 16.48 4.09 -14.52
CA LYS A 127 16.39 3.34 -15.79
C LYS A 127 16.40 1.84 -15.54
N GLU A 128 17.30 1.35 -14.68
CA GLU A 128 17.29 -0.08 -14.29
C GLU A 128 15.98 -0.50 -13.62
N ARG A 129 15.43 0.35 -12.75
CA ARG A 129 14.14 0.10 -12.10
C ARG A 129 13.00 0.05 -13.12
N MET A 130 13.00 0.95 -14.11
CA MET A 130 12.00 0.94 -15.19
C MET A 130 12.08 -0.36 -16.00
N GLU A 131 13.27 -0.84 -16.37
CA GLU A 131 13.39 -2.12 -17.07
C GLU A 131 12.87 -3.29 -16.23
N ARG A 132 13.18 -3.31 -14.93
CA ARG A 132 12.63 -4.33 -14.02
C ARG A 132 11.11 -4.26 -13.95
N LEU A 133 10.52 -3.06 -13.85
CA LEU A 133 9.07 -2.88 -13.83
C LEU A 133 8.41 -3.36 -15.13
N ARG A 134 9.00 -3.08 -16.29
CA ARG A 134 8.53 -3.63 -17.59
C ARG A 134 8.55 -5.15 -17.58
N GLY A 135 9.63 -5.76 -17.08
CA GLY A 135 9.71 -7.21 -16.93
C GLY A 135 8.61 -7.80 -16.02
N LEU A 136 8.24 -7.09 -14.95
CA LEU A 136 7.14 -7.50 -14.06
C LEU A 136 5.77 -7.40 -14.74
N ILE A 137 5.54 -6.35 -15.54
CA ILE A 137 4.31 -6.19 -16.33
C ILE A 137 4.17 -7.33 -17.33
N GLU A 138 5.20 -7.61 -18.11
CA GLU A 138 5.19 -8.70 -19.09
C GLU A 138 4.97 -10.07 -18.45
N ARG A 139 5.52 -10.27 -17.24
CA ARG A 139 5.28 -11.49 -16.48
C ARG A 139 3.83 -11.66 -16.05
N LEU A 140 3.15 -10.59 -15.64
CA LEU A 140 1.71 -10.65 -15.31
C LEU A 140 0.84 -10.87 -16.55
N ARG A 141 1.20 -10.23 -17.68
CA ARG A 141 0.52 -10.40 -18.97
C ARG A 141 0.64 -11.83 -19.50
N SER A 142 1.82 -12.43 -19.34
CA SER A 142 2.13 -13.79 -19.81
C SER A 142 1.71 -14.90 -18.83
N ALA A 143 1.22 -14.55 -17.63
CA ALA A 143 0.87 -15.54 -16.62
C ALA A 143 -0.36 -16.37 -17.07
N PRO A 144 -0.30 -17.72 -16.94
CA PRO A 144 -1.44 -18.57 -17.28
C PRO A 144 -2.66 -18.23 -16.40
N PRO A 145 -3.89 -18.49 -16.88
CA PRO A 145 -5.08 -18.30 -16.06
C PRO A 145 -4.97 -19.11 -14.77
N ALA A 146 -5.29 -18.47 -13.64
CA ALA A 146 -5.26 -19.12 -12.34
C ALA A 146 -6.10 -20.40 -12.37
N LYS A 147 -5.49 -21.54 -12.02
CA LYS A 147 -6.23 -22.80 -11.91
C LYS A 147 -7.27 -22.64 -10.80
N PRO A 148 -8.52 -23.09 -11.00
CA PRO A 148 -9.52 -23.03 -9.95
C PRO A 148 -8.99 -23.77 -8.73
N GLN A 149 -8.88 -23.07 -7.59
CA GLN A 149 -8.58 -23.69 -6.32
C GLN A 149 -9.71 -24.68 -6.04
N LYS A 150 -9.40 -25.98 -6.07
CA LYS A 150 -10.32 -26.98 -5.54
C LYS A 150 -10.59 -26.61 -4.09
N GLU A 151 -11.81 -26.19 -3.80
CA GLU A 151 -12.24 -25.96 -2.43
C GLU A 151 -11.86 -27.18 -1.59
N PRO A 152 -11.30 -27.01 -0.39
CA PRO A 152 -11.15 -28.13 0.52
C PRO A 152 -12.58 -28.60 0.82
N ILE A 153 -12.94 -29.75 0.25
CA ILE A 153 -14.14 -30.49 0.61
C ILE A 153 -14.09 -30.62 2.12
N LYS A 154 -14.92 -29.82 2.81
CA LYS A 154 -15.17 -29.99 4.23
C LYS A 154 -15.66 -31.43 4.36
N LYS A 155 -14.78 -32.33 4.83
CA LYS A 155 -15.20 -33.64 5.32
C LYS A 155 -16.30 -33.33 6.33
N ALA A 156 -17.53 -33.67 5.98
CA ALA A 156 -18.67 -33.60 6.87
C ALA A 156 -18.32 -34.46 8.09
N GLY A 157 -17.91 -33.79 9.16
CA GLY A 157 -17.73 -34.42 10.47
C GLY A 157 -19.08 -35.01 10.85
N VAL A 158 -19.11 -36.33 11.00
CA VAL A 158 -20.21 -37.11 11.54
C VAL A 158 -20.69 -36.43 12.83
N ALA A 159 -21.86 -35.80 12.76
CA ALA A 159 -22.53 -35.24 13.92
C ALA A 159 -22.97 -36.41 14.81
N LYS A 160 -22.27 -36.61 15.91
CA LYS A 160 -22.66 -37.50 17.00
C LYS A 160 -23.95 -36.94 17.61
N ALA A 161 -25.07 -37.62 17.36
CA ALA A 161 -26.38 -37.23 17.88
C ALA A 161 -26.40 -37.31 19.42
N PRO A 162 -26.84 -36.26 20.15
CA PRO A 162 -27.29 -36.41 21.51
C PRO A 162 -28.74 -36.91 21.53
N ALA A 163 -28.98 -37.95 22.31
CA ALA A 163 -30.25 -38.62 22.49
C ALA A 163 -31.36 -37.68 23.00
N LYS A 164 -32.58 -37.88 22.50
CA LYS A 164 -33.82 -37.26 22.97
C LYS A 164 -34.16 -37.70 24.41
N PRO A 165 -34.70 -36.81 25.26
CA PRO A 165 -35.64 -37.19 26.31
C PRO A 165 -37.11 -37.01 25.85
N PRO A 166 -38.08 -37.73 26.46
CA PRO A 166 -39.44 -37.93 25.94
C PRO A 166 -40.40 -36.75 26.18
N ARG A 167 -41.40 -36.63 25.30
CA ARG A 167 -42.53 -35.66 25.35
C ARG A 167 -43.70 -36.15 26.20
N LYS A 168 -44.34 -35.22 26.94
CA LYS A 168 -45.78 -34.79 26.91
C LYS A 168 -46.24 -34.27 28.30
N PRO A 169 -47.33 -33.48 28.47
CA PRO A 169 -48.05 -32.57 27.54
C PRO A 169 -48.28 -31.14 28.11
N ALA A 170 -48.67 -30.19 27.25
CA ALA A 170 -49.29 -28.89 27.62
C ALA A 170 -50.83 -29.09 27.84
N PRO A 171 -51.69 -28.13 28.31
CA PRO A 171 -51.54 -26.66 28.26
C PRO A 171 -52.20 -25.83 29.39
N ARG A 172 -51.92 -24.50 29.45
CA ARG A 172 -52.99 -23.50 29.66
C ARG A 172 -52.57 -22.09 29.20
N LEU A 173 -53.37 -21.56 28.28
CA LEU A 173 -53.39 -20.17 27.83
C LEU A 173 -54.00 -19.27 28.90
N VAL A 174 -53.36 -18.14 29.23
CA VAL A 174 -54.06 -16.89 29.62
C VAL A 174 -53.38 -15.69 28.94
N LYS A 175 -54.24 -14.74 28.56
CA LYS A 175 -54.15 -13.68 27.55
C LYS A 175 -53.28 -12.46 27.98
N LYS A 176 -52.54 -11.89 27.00
CA LYS A 176 -52.33 -10.46 26.56
C LYS A 176 -52.57 -9.28 27.55
N PRO A 177 -52.16 -8.01 27.24
CA PRO A 177 -51.00 -7.47 26.51
C PRO A 177 -50.40 -6.14 27.10
N ALA A 178 -49.31 -5.67 26.48
CA ALA A 178 -48.95 -4.27 26.19
C ALA A 178 -48.22 -3.35 27.21
N LYS A 179 -47.28 -2.58 26.61
CA LYS A 179 -46.91 -1.15 26.79
C LYS A 179 -45.59 -0.78 27.50
N LYS A 180 -44.83 0.01 26.72
CA LYS A 180 -44.05 1.24 27.05
C LYS A 180 -42.52 1.14 27.26
N THR A 181 -41.81 1.54 26.20
CA THR A 181 -40.82 2.64 26.15
C THR A 181 -39.98 2.94 27.40
N ALA A 182 -38.65 2.81 27.25
CA ALA A 182 -37.67 3.67 27.92
C ALA A 182 -36.39 3.81 27.09
N ILE A 183 -36.45 4.65 26.06
CA ILE A 183 -35.29 5.39 25.56
C ILE A 183 -35.05 6.52 26.56
N LYS A 184 -33.83 6.64 27.11
CA LYS A 184 -33.08 7.90 27.31
C LYS A 184 -31.97 7.73 28.38
N ARG A 185 -30.85 8.40 28.09
CA ARG A 185 -29.75 8.85 28.99
C ARG A 185 -28.47 8.01 29.00
N ALA A 186 -27.65 8.21 27.98
CA ALA A 186 -26.19 8.21 28.13
C ALA A 186 -25.54 9.21 27.15
N ALA A 187 -25.95 10.48 27.21
CA ALA A 187 -25.31 11.57 26.49
C ALA A 187 -25.40 12.85 27.33
N ALA A 188 -24.65 12.91 28.43
CA ALA A 188 -24.42 14.13 29.21
C ALA A 188 -23.31 13.91 30.26
N ARG A 189 -22.07 13.65 29.84
CA ARG A 189 -20.94 13.73 30.79
C ARG A 189 -19.56 14.01 30.16
N ILE A 190 -19.48 14.83 29.11
CA ILE A 190 -18.19 15.37 28.63
C ILE A 190 -18.35 16.83 28.17
N VAL A 191 -18.97 17.69 28.98
CA VAL A 191 -18.86 19.17 28.83
C VAL A 191 -18.84 19.79 30.21
N LYS A 192 -17.74 19.63 30.96
CA LYS A 192 -17.48 20.42 32.18
C LYS A 192 -15.99 20.51 32.57
N LYS A 193 -15.06 20.32 31.63
CA LYS A 193 -13.61 20.44 31.87
C LYS A 193 -12.88 21.50 31.03
N VAL A 194 -13.59 22.39 30.33
CA VAL A 194 -12.96 23.44 29.48
C VAL A 194 -13.06 24.87 30.06
N VAL A 195 -13.81 25.12 31.14
CA VAL A 195 -14.02 26.50 31.65
C VAL A 195 -13.25 26.82 32.95
N LYS A 196 -12.16 26.11 33.27
CA LYS A 196 -11.35 26.42 34.46
C LYS A 196 -9.84 26.60 34.22
N LYS A 197 -9.44 26.93 32.98
CA LYS A 197 -8.05 27.29 32.64
C LYS A 197 -7.94 28.59 31.84
N LYS A 198 -8.86 29.53 32.06
CA LYS A 198 -8.82 30.89 31.46
C LYS A 198 -8.95 32.03 32.47
N ARG A 199 -8.68 31.78 33.75
CA ARG A 199 -8.49 32.81 34.77
C ARG A 199 -7.53 32.31 35.84
N ARG A 200 -6.24 32.48 35.58
CA ARG A 200 -5.17 32.82 36.52
C ARG A 200 -3.92 33.07 35.70
#